data_AF-A0AAI8A9Z9-F1
#
_entry.id   AF-A0AAI8A9Z9-F1
#
_cell.length_a   1.000
_cell.length_b   1.000
_cell.length_c   1.000
_cell.angle_alpha   90.00
_cell.angle_beta   90.00
_cell.angle_gamma   90.00
#
_symmetry.space_group_name_H-M   'P 1'
#
loop_
_entity.id
_entity.type
_entity.pdbx_description
1 polymer ?
#
loop_
_entity_poly.entity_id
_entity_poly.type
_entity_poly.pdbx_seq_one_letter_code
_entity_poly.pdbx_strand_id
1 'polypeptide(L)' 'MYLNLTPYVPSEIRLDDANLPLNTEFEEIALQVAPKTKSAVLLDFNIKIIKSIEMTVFDSTVSIEGLDETI' A
#
# COMPACT_ATOMS: atom_id res chain seq x y z
N MET A 1 -18.07 -0.66 12.61
CA MET A 1 -18.32 -2.11 12.67
C MET A 1 -17.26 -2.71 13.58
N TYR A 2 -17.62 -3.36 14.68
CA TYR A 2 -16.65 -4.02 15.57
C TYR A 2 -16.54 -5.48 15.16
N LEU A 3 -15.32 -5.93 14.83
CA LEU A 3 -15.05 -7.32 14.53
C LEU A 3 -15.10 -8.12 15.84
N ASN A 4 -16.01 -9.09 15.95
CA ASN A 4 -16.18 -9.88 17.17
C ASN A 4 -15.31 -11.14 17.09
N LEU A 5 -14.07 -11.03 17.57
CA LEU A 5 -13.11 -12.13 17.60
C LEU A 5 -13.30 -12.97 18.87
N THR A 6 -13.30 -14.29 18.72
CA THR A 6 -13.40 -15.20 19.86
C THR A 6 -12.03 -15.37 20.53
N PRO A 7 -11.92 -15.20 21.86
CA PRO A 7 -10.65 -15.37 22.54
C PRO A 7 -10.05 -16.76 22.36
N TYR A 8 -8.72 -16.83 22.26
CA TYR A 8 -7.90 -18.04 22.07
C TYR A 8 -8.18 -18.83 20.79
N VAL A 9 -9.00 -18.30 19.88
CA VAL A 9 -9.28 -18.91 18.59
C VAL A 9 -8.47 -18.20 17.51
N PRO A 10 -7.53 -18.88 16.83
CA PRO A 10 -6.86 -18.34 15.65
C PRO A 10 -7.89 -17.94 14.61
N SER A 11 -7.81 -16.70 14.17
CA SER A 11 -8.71 -16.07 13.21
C SER A 11 -7.88 -15.34 12.17
N GLU A 12 -8.26 -15.45 10.91
CA GLU A 12 -7.66 -14.68 9.84
C GLU A 12 -8.44 -13.37 9.62
N ILE A 13 -7.71 -12.26 9.52
CA ILE A 13 -8.27 -10.97 9.18
C ILE A 13 -7.66 -10.54 7.87
N ARG A 14 -8.51 -10.39 6.86
CA ARG A 14 -8.13 -9.96 5.51
C ARG A 14 -8.68 -8.59 5.19
N LEU A 15 -7.86 -7.80 4.51
CA LEU A 15 -8.32 -6.62 3.80
C LEU A 15 -9.11 -7.06 2.56
N ASP A 16 -10.04 -6.22 2.14
CA ASP A 16 -10.81 -6.47 0.92
C ASP A 16 -10.00 -6.02 -0.30
N ASP A 17 -9.37 -7.00 -0.95
CA ASP A 17 -8.48 -6.83 -2.11
C ASP A 17 -9.13 -6.02 -3.24
N ALA A 18 -10.46 -6.16 -3.43
CA ALA A 18 -11.17 -5.46 -4.51
C ALA A 18 -11.30 -3.95 -4.26
N ASN A 19 -11.13 -3.50 -3.01
CA ASN A 19 -11.29 -2.12 -2.59
C ASN A 19 -9.97 -1.47 -2.13
N LEU A 20 -8.84 -2.13 -2.36
CA LEU A 20 -7.52 -1.57 -2.02
C LEU A 20 -7.14 -0.43 -2.97
N PRO A 21 -6.55 0.68 -2.46
CA PRO A 21 -6.10 1.77 -3.31
C PRO A 21 -4.94 1.33 -4.22
N LEU A 22 -5.01 1.69 -5.50
CA LEU A 22 -3.98 1.35 -6.50
C LEU A 22 -2.62 1.99 -6.23
N ASN A 23 -2.57 3.09 -5.47
CA ASN A 23 -1.36 3.83 -5.15
C ASN A 23 -0.67 3.35 -3.87
N THR A 24 -0.97 2.14 -3.43
CA THR A 24 -0.54 1.62 -2.13
C THR A 24 0.05 0.23 -2.29
N GLU A 25 1.23 0.04 -1.71
CA GLU A 25 1.87 -1.26 -1.56
C GLU A 25 1.54 -1.79 -0.15
N PHE A 26 1.13 -3.06 -0.10
CA PHE A 26 0.86 -3.79 1.14
C PHE A 26 1.88 -4.92 1.25
N GLU A 27 2.55 -5.04 2.39
CA GLU A 27 3.46 -6.17 2.64
C GLU A 27 2.65 -7.47 2.82
N GLU A 28 1.58 -7.40 3.61
CA GLU A 28 0.60 -8.46 3.79
C GLU A 28 -0.82 -7.87 3.80
N ILE A 29 -1.76 -8.62 3.23
CA ILE A 29 -3.20 -8.28 3.20
C ILE A 29 -4.03 -9.19 4.11
N ALA A 30 -3.40 -10.19 4.73
CA ALA A 30 -4.01 -11.20 5.58
C ALA A 30 -3.15 -11.39 6.84
N LEU A 31 -3.73 -11.21 8.02
CA LEU A 31 -3.06 -11.40 9.30
C LEU A 31 -3.77 -12.45 10.14
N GLN A 32 -3.00 -13.34 10.75
CA GLN A 32 -3.49 -14.35 11.69
C GLN A 32 -3.44 -13.82 13.12
N VAL A 33 -4.56 -13.84 13.83
CA VAL A 33 -4.64 -13.38 15.22
C VAL A 33 -5.38 -14.35 16.12
N ALA A 34 -4.90 -14.49 17.36
CA ALA A 34 -5.54 -15.26 18.42
C ALA A 34 -5.60 -14.40 19.69
N PRO A 35 -6.54 -13.44 19.79
CA PRO A 35 -6.66 -12.59 20.98
C PRO A 35 -6.84 -13.43 22.23
N LYS A 36 -6.11 -13.14 23.30
CA LYS A 36 -6.29 -13.85 24.58
C LYS A 36 -7.52 -13.37 25.38
N THR A 37 -8.02 -12.18 25.05
CA THR A 37 -9.09 -11.50 25.77
C THR A 37 -10.11 -10.94 24.79
N LYS A 38 -11.35 -10.66 25.25
CA LYS A 38 -12.38 -9.96 24.44
C LYS A 38 -12.07 -8.46 24.20
N SER A 39 -10.80 -8.07 24.35
CA SER A 39 -10.35 -6.70 24.19
C SER A 39 -10.07 -6.39 22.72
N ALA A 40 -9.93 -5.10 22.41
CA ALA A 40 -9.46 -4.66 21.10
C ALA A 40 -8.06 -5.25 20.82
N VAL A 41 -7.84 -5.63 19.55
CA VAL A 41 -6.56 -6.09 19.02
C VAL A 41 -6.09 -5.06 18.01
N LEU A 42 -4.85 -4.60 18.14
CA LEU A 42 -4.21 -3.77 17.13
C LEU A 42 -3.65 -4.67 16.03
N LEU A 43 -3.98 -4.36 14.79
CA LEU A 43 -3.49 -5.05 13.60
C LEU A 43 -2.70 -4.04 12.78
N ASP A 44 -1.49 -4.40 12.39
CA ASP A 44 -0.64 -3.57 11.55
C ASP A 44 -0.37 -4.32 10.24
N PHE A 45 -0.86 -3.76 9.14
CA PHE A 45 -0.73 -4.33 7.79
C PHE A 45 0.46 -3.74 7.02
N ASN A 46 1.31 -2.91 7.65
CA ASN A 46 2.51 -2.32 7.05
C ASN A 46 2.26 -1.73 5.65
N ILE A 47 1.56 -0.61 5.61
CA ILE A 47 1.06 0.01 4.38
C ILE A 47 2.04 1.10 3.90
N LYS A 48 2.44 1.05 2.63
CA LYS A 48 3.29 2.08 2.00
C LYS A 48 2.57 2.78 0.85
N ILE A 49 2.31 4.07 1.00
CA ILE A 49 1.67 4.89 -0.04
C ILE A 49 2.72 5.38 -1.03
N ILE A 50 2.56 5.04 -2.30
CA ILE A 50 3.36 5.56 -3.40
C ILE A 50 2.84 6.96 -3.76
N LYS A 51 3.68 7.98 -3.58
CA LYS A 51 3.40 9.35 -4.01
C LYS A 51 4.11 9.61 -5.33
N SER A 52 3.31 9.64 -6.42
CA SER A 52 3.71 9.95 -7.81
C SER A 52 4.79 9.07 -8.44
N ILE A 53 4.59 8.72 -9.71
CA ILE A 53 5.63 8.15 -10.57
C ILE A 53 6.02 9.26 -11.53
N GLU A 54 7.26 9.76 -11.43
CA GLU A 54 7.83 10.67 -12.42
C GLU A 54 8.43 9.82 -13.54
N MET A 55 7.88 9.94 -14.75
CA MET A 55 8.35 9.20 -15.92
C MET A 55 9.02 10.17 -16.89
N THR A 56 10.34 10.09 -17.01
CA THR A 56 11.10 10.83 -18.02
C THR A 56 11.27 9.95 -19.26
N VAL A 57 10.58 10.29 -20.35
CA VAL A 57 10.73 9.62 -21.65
C VAL A 57 11.83 10.31 -22.43
N PHE A 58 12.92 9.58 -22.67
CA PHE A 58 13.97 10.04 -23.58
C PHE A 58 13.69 9.47 -24.97
N ASP A 59 13.23 10.34 -25.87
CA ASP A 59 13.13 10.02 -27.28
C ASP A 59 14.52 10.13 -27.92
N SER A 60 15.04 9.03 -28.46
CA SER A 60 16.34 8.98 -29.13
C SER A 60 16.36 9.68 -30.48
N THR A 61 15.24 10.28 -30.91
CA THR A 61 15.13 11.04 -32.17
C THR A 61 15.25 12.56 -32.02
N VAL A 62 15.33 13.09 -30.79
CA VAL A 62 15.64 14.52 -30.58
C VAL A 62 17.14 14.69 -30.40
N SER A 63 17.83 14.97 -31.52
CA SER A 63 19.10 15.67 -31.47
C SER A 63 18.90 16.96 -30.68
N ILE A 64 19.60 17.08 -29.55
CA ILE A 64 19.66 18.29 -28.72
C ILE A 64 20.40 19.36 -29.54
N GLU A 65 19.71 20.00 -30.47
CA GLU A 65 20.19 21.22 -31.10
C GLU A 65 19.93 22.38 -30.14
N GLY A 66 21.02 22.84 -29.50
CA GLY A 66 21.20 24.19 -28.99
C GLY A 66 20.15 24.71 -28.01
N LEU A 67 20.43 24.59 -26.71
CA LEU A 67 20.03 25.63 -25.76
C LEU A 67 20.73 26.93 -26.21
N ASP A 68 20.05 27.74 -27.01
CA ASP A 68 20.48 29.12 -27.27
C ASP A 68 20.17 29.95 -26.03
N GLU A 69 21.17 30.07 -25.16
CA GLU A 69 21.18 31.03 -24.06
C GLU A 69 21.43 32.45 -24.61
N THR A 70 20.43 33.07 -25.23
CA THR A 70 20.38 34.54 -25.34
C THR A 70 18.94 35.07 -25.43
N ILE A 71 18.38 35.54 -24.31
CA ILE A 71 17.72 36.86 -24.13
C ILE A 71 17.85 37.28 -22.66
#